data_AF-A0A5C4V5V9-F1
#
_entry.id   AF-A0A5C4V5V9-F1
#
_cell.length_a   1.000
_cell.length_b   1.000
_cell.length_c   1.000
_cell.angle_alpha   90.00
_cell.angle_beta   90.00
_cell.angle_gamma   90.00
#
_symmetry.space_group_name_H-M   'P 1'
#
loop_
_entity.id
_entity.type
_entity.pdbx_description
1 polymer ?
#
loop_
_entity_poly.entity_id
_entity_poly.type
_entity_poly.pdbx_seq_one_letter_code
_entity_poly.pdbx_strand_id
1 'polypeptide(L)' 'MRSRMKPEQLAKVRAAAQNTNTLNTLATQAVGGGNATRVQQQKAQRDLTKAVGAKKAAKLQEQAIQRAGASRKGLGRLFG' A
#
# COMPACT_ATOMS: atom_id res chain seq x y z
N MET A 1 -17.60 7.88 -25.14
CA MET A 1 -16.24 7.56 -25.63
C MET A 1 -15.56 6.56 -24.68
N ARG A 2 -15.62 5.25 -24.95
CA ARG A 2 -14.81 4.25 -24.21
C ARG A 2 -13.48 4.13 -24.94
N SER A 3 -12.44 4.82 -24.46
CA SER A 3 -11.07 4.57 -24.92
C SER A 3 -10.75 3.11 -24.62
N ARG A 4 -10.84 2.25 -25.64
CA ARG A 4 -10.50 0.83 -25.54
C ARG A 4 -8.98 0.76 -25.48
N MET A 5 -8.43 0.75 -24.27
CA MET A 5 -7.00 0.49 -24.07
C MET A 5 -6.61 -0.76 -24.88
N LYS A 6 -5.51 -0.66 -25.62
CA LYS A 6 -4.96 -1.80 -26.36
C LYS A 6 -4.60 -2.91 -25.36
N PRO A 7 -4.73 -4.20 -25.71
CA PRO A 7 -4.45 -5.32 -24.80
C PRO A 7 -3.04 -5.24 -24.18
N GLU A 8 -2.07 -4.73 -24.94
CA GLU A 8 -0.70 -4.50 -24.48
C GLU A 8 -0.59 -3.41 -23.40
N GLN A 9 -1.41 -2.37 -23.49
CA GLN A 9 -1.50 -1.31 -22.48
C GLN A 9 -2.20 -1.84 -21.23
N LEU A 10 -3.22 -2.67 -21.37
CA LEU A 10 -3.88 -3.34 -20.25
C LEU A 10 -2.90 -4.24 -19.48
N ALA A 11 -2.03 -4.99 -20.17
CA ALA A 11 -1.02 -5.82 -19.53
C ALA A 11 -0.02 -4.99 -18.72
N LYS A 12 0.49 -3.88 -19.27
CA LYS A 12 1.40 -2.96 -18.56
C LYS A 12 0.73 -2.33 -17.34
N VAL A 13 -0.53 -1.91 -17.47
CA VAL A 13 -1.32 -1.35 -16.35
C VAL A 13 -1.56 -2.40 -15.27
N ARG A 14 -1.89 -3.65 -15.64
CA ARG A 14 -2.06 -4.74 -14.69
C ARG A 14 -0.77 -5.07 -13.94
N ALA A 15 0.36 -5.14 -14.63
CA ALA A 15 1.67 -5.39 -14.01
C ALA A 15 2.06 -4.25 -13.05
N ALA A 16 1.85 -2.99 -13.47
CA ALA A 16 2.09 -1.83 -12.62
C ALA A 16 1.16 -1.81 -11.39
N ALA A 17 -0.11 -2.19 -11.56
CA ALA A 17 -1.07 -2.29 -10.46
C ALA A 17 -0.71 -3.42 -9.48
N GLN A 18 -0.30 -4.59 -9.98
CA GLN A 18 0.18 -5.70 -9.15
C GLN A 18 1.40 -5.29 -8.32
N ASN A 19 2.40 -4.67 -8.96
CA ASN A 19 3.56 -4.14 -8.23
C ASN A 19 3.15 -3.11 -7.17
N THR A 20 2.24 -2.20 -7.50
CA THR A 20 1.75 -1.19 -6.56
C THR A 20 1.00 -1.80 -5.38
N ASN A 21 0.18 -2.84 -5.62
CA ASN A 21 -0.54 -3.57 -4.56
C ASN A 21 0.42 -4.30 -3.64
N THR A 22 1.46 -4.94 -4.19
CA THR A 22 2.51 -5.60 -3.40
C THR A 22 3.24 -4.59 -2.51
N LEU A 23 3.62 -3.43 -3.07
CA LEU A 23 4.29 -2.38 -2.31
C LEU A 23 3.40 -1.79 -1.20
N ASN A 24 2.10 -1.58 -1.48
CA ASN A 24 1.15 -1.11 -0.48
C ASN A 24 0.93 -2.14 0.64
N THR A 25 0.90 -3.43 0.29
CA THR A 25 0.76 -4.53 1.27
C THR A 25 1.98 -4.59 2.17
N LEU A 26 3.19 -4.53 1.59
CA LEU A 26 4.44 -4.47 2.36
C LEU A 26 4.50 -3.23 3.25
N ALA A 27 4.08 -2.06 2.75
CA ALA A 27 4.02 -0.84 3.56
C ALA A 27 3.04 -0.97 4.73
N THR A 28 1.87 -1.57 4.51
CA THR A 28 0.85 -1.80 5.54
C THR A 28 1.34 -2.79 6.60
N GLN A 29 1.97 -3.89 6.16
CA GLN A 29 2.56 -4.88 7.08
C GLN A 29 3.74 -4.29 7.86
N ALA A 30 4.56 -3.44 7.23
CA ALA A 30 5.71 -2.81 7.89
C ALA A 30 5.30 -1.86 9.03
N VAL A 31 4.09 -1.27 8.95
CA VAL A 31 3.56 -0.40 10.01
C VAL A 31 2.66 -1.15 11.01
N GLY A 32 2.61 -2.49 10.94
CA GLY A 32 1.85 -3.32 11.87
C GLY A 32 0.37 -3.50 11.52
N GLY A 33 -0.06 -3.12 10.32
CA GLY A 33 -1.40 -3.42 9.84
C GLY A 33 -1.62 -4.92 9.63
N GLY A 34 -2.87 -5.38 9.76
CA GLY A 34 -3.25 -6.78 9.52
C GLY A 34 -2.69 -7.79 10.52
N ASN A 35 -2.45 -7.38 11.78
CA ASN A 35 -1.92 -8.22 12.87
C ASN A 35 -0.48 -8.72 12.63
N ALA A 36 0.31 -8.02 11.82
CA ALA A 36 1.69 -8.40 11.55
C ALA A 36 2.55 -8.37 12.83
N THR A 37 3.27 -9.46 13.11
CA THR A 37 4.21 -9.55 14.25
C THR A 37 5.42 -8.65 14.04
N ARG A 38 6.14 -8.23 15.10
CA ARG A 38 7.38 -7.43 15.00
C ARG A 38 8.40 -7.99 13.99
N VAL A 39 8.59 -9.30 13.94
CA VAL A 39 9.50 -9.96 12.98
C VAL A 39 9.03 -9.75 11.54
N GLN A 40 7.71 -9.85 11.30
CA GLN A 40 7.11 -9.63 9.98
C GLN A 40 7.16 -8.15 9.58
N GLN A 41 6.96 -7.23 10.52
CA GLN A 41 7.10 -5.79 10.29
C GLN A 41 8.53 -5.44 9.82
N GLN A 42 9.55 -5.95 10.53
CA GLN A 42 10.95 -5.74 10.14
C GLN A 42 11.28 -6.37 8.79
N LYS A 43 10.77 -7.58 8.52
CA LYS A 43 10.95 -8.24 7.22
C LYS A 43 10.30 -7.43 6.10
N ALA A 44 9.04 -7.01 6.28
CA ALA A 44 8.32 -6.20 5.30
C ALA A 44 8.99 -4.85 5.06
N GLN A 45 9.55 -4.21 6.09
CA GLN A 45 10.30 -2.97 5.96
C GLN A 45 11.59 -3.16 5.16
N ARG A 46 12.34 -4.24 5.42
CA ARG A 46 13.55 -4.58 4.64
C ARG A 46 13.20 -4.88 3.18
N ASP A 47 12.15 -5.66 2.94
CA ASP A 47 11.71 -6.04 1.60
C ASP A 47 11.21 -4.80 0.82
N LEU A 48 10.45 -3.91 1.48
CA LEU A 48 10.03 -2.64 0.91
C LEU A 48 11.23 -1.74 0.57
N THR A 49 12.19 -1.62 1.48
CA THR A 49 13.40 -0.80 1.28
C THR A 49 14.25 -1.33 0.13
N LYS A 50 14.39 -2.66 0.00
CA LYS A 50 15.09 -3.27 -1.14
C LYS A 50 14.38 -3.01 -2.46
N ALA A 51 13.05 -3.02 -2.47
CA ALA A 51 12.25 -2.84 -3.69
C ALA A 51 12.22 -1.40 -4.22
N VAL A 52 12.16 -0.39 -3.34
CA VAL A 52 11.94 1.01 -3.74
C VAL A 52 12.98 2.01 -3.21
N GLY A 53 13.91 1.57 -2.37
CA GLY A 53 14.86 2.43 -1.66
C GLY A 53 14.29 3.08 -0.39
N ALA A 54 15.18 3.50 0.52
CA ALA A 54 14.82 3.98 1.85
C ALA A 54 13.87 5.18 1.86
N LYS A 55 14.13 6.20 1.03
CA LYS A 55 13.31 7.42 0.97
C LYS A 55 11.86 7.13 0.55
N LYS A 56 11.68 6.27 -0.47
CA LYS A 56 10.35 5.94 -0.99
C LYS A 56 9.62 4.97 -0.07
N ALA A 57 10.34 4.04 0.57
CA ALA A 57 9.79 3.16 1.59
C ALA A 57 9.19 3.95 2.76
N ALA A 58 9.92 4.95 3.29
CA ALA A 58 9.44 5.81 4.36
C ALA A 58 8.15 6.55 3.96
N LYS A 59 8.09 7.12 2.75
CA LYS A 59 6.89 7.80 2.24
C LYS A 59 5.69 6.85 2.11
N LEU A 60 5.91 5.62 1.65
CA LEU A 60 4.83 4.62 1.53
C LEU A 60 4.32 4.16 2.90
N GLN A 61 5.22 4.00 3.89
CA GLN A 61 4.84 3.70 5.28
C GLN A 61 4.01 4.84 5.87
N GLU A 62 4.43 6.09 5.67
CA GLU A 62 3.68 7.26 6.14
C GLU A 62 2.30 7.33 5.50
N GLN A 63 2.18 7.08 4.18
CA GLN A 63 0.89 6.97 3.50
C GLN A 63 0.02 5.83 4.05
N ALA A 64 0.62 4.68 4.40
CA ALA A 64 -0.10 3.57 5.01
C ALA A 64 -0.63 3.94 6.41
N ILE A 65 0.17 4.64 7.22
CA ILE A 65 -0.23 5.16 8.54
C ILE A 65 -1.35 6.19 8.38
N GLN A 66 -1.21 7.13 7.44
CA GLN A 66 -2.23 8.13 7.14
C GLN A 66 -3.54 7.48 6.70
N ARG A 67 -3.50 6.44 5.85
CA ARG A 67 -4.70 5.68 5.45
C ARG A 67 -5.34 4.95 6.63
N ALA A 68 -4.53 4.31 7.47
CA ALA A 68 -5.01 3.65 8.68
C ALA A 68 -5.66 4.64 9.66
N GLY A 69 -5.09 5.84 9.82
CA GLY A 69 -5.62 6.92 10.66
C GLY A 69 -6.84 7.64 10.05
N ALA A 70 -6.84 7.87 8.74
CA ALA A 70 -7.95 8.52 8.02
C ALA A 70 -9.22 7.65 7.98
N SER A 71 -9.09 6.33 8.15
CA SER A 71 -10.22 5.39 8.17
C SER A 71 -11.16 5.59 9.38
N ARG A 72 -10.79 6.41 10.38
CA ARG A 72 -11.63 6.66 11.57
C ARG A 72 -12.51 7.92 11.53
N LYS A 73 -12.48 8.72 10.45
CA LYS A 73 -13.21 10.01 10.41
C LYS A 73 -14.58 9.95 9.71
N GLY A 74 -14.99 8.80 9.17
CA GLY A 74 -16.24 8.64 8.41
C GLY A 74 -17.37 7.84 9.07
N LEU A 75 -17.11 7.13 10.19
CA LEU A 75 -18.09 6.24 10.83
C LEU A 75 -18.74 6.84 12.10
N GLY A 76 -18.64 8.16 12.28
CA GLY A 76 -19.19 8.88 13.44
C GLY A 76 -20.45 9.71 13.19
N ARG A 77 -21.11 9.61 12.02
CA ARG A 77 -22.34 10.38 11.71
C ARG A 77 -23.60 9.52 11.61
N LEU A 78 -23.65 8.36 12.25
CA LEU A 78 -24.82 7.46 12.19
C LEU A 78 -25.26 6.86 13.54
N PHE A 79 -24.79 7.39 14.68
CA PHE A 79 -25.37 7.05 15.99
C PHE A 79 -25.37 8.27 16.92
N GLY A 80 -26.56 8.82 17.17
CA GLY A 80 -26.86 9.73 18.29
C GLY A 80 -27.10 11.17 17.88
#